data_AF-A0A6V7HKJ4-F1
#
_entry.id   AF-A0A6V7HKJ4-F1
#
_cell.length_a   1.000
_cell.length_b   1.000
_cell.length_c   1.000
_cell.angle_alpha   90.00
_cell.angle_beta   90.00
_cell.angle_gamma   90.00
#
_symmetry.space_group_name_H-M   'P 1'
#
loop_
_entity.id
_entity.type
_entity.pdbx_description
1 polymer ?
#
loop_
_entity_poly.entity_id
_entity_poly.type
_entity_poly.pdbx_seq_one_letter_code
_entity_poly.pdbx_strand_id
1 'polypeptide(L)' 'HFVLFKTLLCFVLPVFIPVYFFNQELGPAIVTQWFIRYPYVVNIMFSVNSWAHAYGYRSYD' A
#
# COMPACT_ATOMS: atom_id res chain seq x y z
N HIS A 1 -2.15 19.82 -7.68
CA HIS A 1 -2.51 19.46 -6.30
C HIS A 1 -2.47 17.95 -5.99
N PHE A 2 -2.85 17.05 -6.91
CA PHE A 2 -2.86 15.59 -6.67
C PHE A 2 -1.51 14.98 -6.21
N VAL A 3 -0.41 15.34 -6.88
CA VAL A 3 0.92 14.80 -6.57
C VAL A 3 1.33 15.08 -5.13
N LEU A 4 1.04 16.30 -4.64
CA LEU A 4 1.39 16.75 -3.29
C LEU A 4 0.63 15.96 -2.22
N PHE A 5 -0.69 15.78 -2.39
CA PHE A 5 -1.47 14.99 -1.44
C PHE A 5 -1.13 13.50 -1.49
N LYS A 6 -0.85 12.95 -2.68
CA LYS A 6 -0.41 11.56 -2.84
C LYS A 6 0.88 11.31 -2.08
N THR A 7 1.88 12.20 -2.21
CA THR A 7 3.17 12.00 -1.53
C THR A 7 3.03 12.11 -0.02
N LEU A 8 2.28 13.10 0.46
CA LEU A 8 2.05 13.30 1.89
C LEU A 8 1.31 12.13 2.55
N LEU A 9 0.18 11.70 1.97
CA LEU A 9 -0.66 10.68 2.59
C LEU A 9 -0.13 9.26 2.37
N CYS A 10 0.53 8.99 1.24
CA CYS A 10 0.90 7.63 0.85
C CYS A 10 2.32 7.24 1.26
N PHE A 11 3.24 8.20 1.39
CA PHE A 11 4.65 7.93 1.71
C PHE A 11 5.08 8.54 3.04
N VAL A 12 4.69 9.77 3.33
CA VAL A 12 5.19 10.52 4.50
C VAL A 12 4.45 10.11 5.78
N LEU A 13 3.13 10.21 5.79
CA LEU A 13 2.29 9.83 6.93
C LEU A 13 2.51 8.37 7.41
N PRO A 14 2.54 7.35 6.52
CA PRO A 14 2.72 5.97 6.95
C PRO A 14 4.11 5.65 7.48
N VAL A 15 5.15 6.43 7.16
CA VAL A 15 6.49 6.29 7.81
C VAL A 15 6.51 6.98 9.17
N PHE A 16 5.81 8.10 9.33
CA PHE A 16 5.77 8.81 10.60
C PHE A 16 5.01 8.06 11.70
N ILE A 17 3.97 7.29 11.36
CA ILE A 17 3.23 6.49 12.33
C ILE A 17 4.13 5.50 13.10
N PRO A 18 4.86 4.58 12.46
CA PRO A 18 5.74 3.63 13.15
C PRO A 18 6.88 4.32 13.91
N VAL A 19 7.41 5.42 13.39
CA VAL A 19 8.51 6.14 14.04
C VAL A 19 8.05 6.84 15.32
N TYR A 20 6.89 7.53 15.32
CA TYR A 20 6.43 8.28 16.49
C TYR A 20 5.62 7.45 17.49
N PHE A 21 4.74 6.56 17.03
CA PHE A 21 3.84 5.82 17.92
C PHE A 21 4.45 4.50 18.40
N PHE A 22 5.36 3.91 17.63
CA PHE A 22 5.97 2.61 17.92
C PHE A 22 7.48 2.69 18.14
N ASN A 23 8.05 3.91 18.16
CA ASN A 23 9.46 4.20 18.40
C ASN A 23 10.40 3.38 17.50
N GLN A 24 9.99 3.11 16.26
CA GLN A 24 10.72 2.30 15.31
C GLN A 24 11.83 3.11 14.61
N GLU A 25 12.97 2.49 14.35
CA GLU A 25 14.07 3.12 13.60
C GLU A 25 13.66 3.51 12.18
N LEU A 26 14.18 4.63 11.69
CA LEU A 26 13.83 5.20 10.38
C LEU A 26 14.12 4.25 9.20
N GLY A 27 15.24 3.52 9.24
CA GLY A 27 15.62 2.56 8.20
C GLY A 27 14.57 1.48 7.96
N PRO A 28 14.25 0.63 8.96
CA PRO A 28 13.24 -0.41 8.82
C PRO A 28 11.83 0.17 8.62
N ALA A 29 11.51 1.34 9.16
CA ALA A 29 10.23 2.02 8.90
C ALA A 29 10.07 2.36 7.41
N ILE A 30 11.12 2.87 6.75
CA ILE A 30 11.07 3.17 5.31
C ILE A 30 10.94 1.87 4.48
N VAL A 31 11.73 0.84 4.79
CA VAL A 31 11.69 -0.44 4.05
C VAL A 31 10.29 -1.05 4.13
N THR A 32 9.73 -1.14 5.34
CA THR A 32 8.40 -1.76 5.54
C THR A 32 7.27 -0.95 4.90
N GLN A 33 7.30 0.38 5.00
CA GLN A 33 6.19 1.21 4.52
C GLN A 33 6.25 1.50 3.02
N TRP A 34 7.44 1.70 2.45
CA TRP A 34 7.60 2.05 1.04
C TRP A 34 7.81 0.84 0.14
N PHE A 35 8.59 -0.15 0.57
CA PHE A 35 8.97 -1.28 -0.28
C PHE A 35 8.12 -2.53 -0.05
N ILE A 36 7.49 -2.66 1.12
CA ILE A 36 6.60 -3.80 1.39
C ILE A 36 5.14 -3.38 1.25
N ARG A 37 4.66 -2.47 2.11
CA ARG A 37 3.24 -2.09 2.16
C ARG A 37 2.72 -1.55 0.83
N TYR A 38 3.44 -0.60 0.21
CA TYR A 38 2.96 0.03 -1.02
C TYR A 38 2.88 -0.95 -2.21
N PRO A 39 3.94 -1.71 -2.56
CA PRO A 39 3.84 -2.72 -3.62
C PRO A 39 2.85 -3.84 -3.30
N TYR A 40 2.70 -4.24 -2.04
CA TYR A 40 1.75 -5.27 -1.65
C TYR A 40 0.31 -4.84 -1.92
N VAL A 41 -0.08 -3.62 -1.51
CA VAL A 41 -1.43 -3.08 -1.76
C VAL A 41 -1.70 -2.95 -3.26
N VAL A 42 -0.71 -2.49 -4.03
CA VAL A 42 -0.82 -2.39 -5.49
C VAL A 42 -0.95 -3.77 -6.14
N ASN A 43 -0.21 -4.77 -5.66
CA ASN A 43 -0.35 -6.15 -6.14
C ASN A 43 -1.74 -6.70 -5.87
N ILE A 44 -2.29 -6.51 -4.67
CA ILE A 44 -3.68 -6.93 -4.36
C ILE A 44 -4.68 -6.25 -5.29
N MET A 45 -4.52 -4.94 -5.53
CA MET A 45 -5.39 -4.20 -6.45
C MET A 45 -5.33 -4.80 -7.86
N PHE A 46 -4.13 -5.14 -8.36
CA PHE A 46 -3.99 -5.79 -9.66
C PHE A 46 -4.42 -7.25 -9.66
N SER A 47 -4.36 -7.95 -8.53
CA SER A 47 -4.94 -9.29 -8.38
C SER A 47 -6.45 -9.26 -8.62
N VAL A 48 -7.18 -8.20 -8.26
CA VAL A 48 -8.60 -8.08 -8.63
C VAL A 48 -8.76 -8.01 -10.15
N ASN A 49 -7.93 -7.24 -10.84
CA ASN A 49 -8.01 -7.09 -12.29
C ASN A 49 -7.53 -8.32 -13.08
N SER A 50 -6.80 -9.24 -12.43
CA SER A 50 -6.26 -10.45 -13.05
C SER A 50 -6.95 -11.70 -12.52
N TRP A 51 -6.69 -12.04 -11.26
CA TRP A 51 -7.19 -13.24 -10.60
C TRP A 51 -8.71 -13.25 -10.46
N ALA A 52 -9.34 -12.16 -10.00
CA ALA A 52 -10.79 -12.18 -9.78
C ALA A 52 -11.60 -12.23 -11.09
N HIS A 53 -11.01 -11.81 -12.22
CA HIS A 53 -11.63 -11.96 -13.53
C HIS A 53 -11.35 -13.33 -14.18
N ALA A 54 -10.19 -13.93 -13.89
CA ALA A 54 -9.81 -15.25 -14.40
C ALA A 54 -10.41 -16.41 -13.59
N TYR A 55 -10.59 -16.21 -12.29
CA TYR A 55 -11.04 -17.23 -11.33
C TYR A 55 -12.21 -16.68 -10.50
N GLY A 56 -13.39 -17.22 -10.76
CA GLY A 56 -14.62 -16.88 -10.04
C GLY A 56 -15.84 -17.40 -10.80
N TYR A 57 -16.86 -17.86 -10.06
CA TYR A 57 -18.14 -18.22 -10.65
C TYR A 57 -18.94 -16.95 -10.89
N ARG A 58 -19.40 -16.72 -12.12
CA ARG A 58 -20.40 -15.68 -12.41
C ARG A 58 -21.77 -16.26 -12.08
N SER A 59 -22.24 -16.03 -10.86
CA SER A 59 -23.55 -16.51 -10.40
C SER A 59 -24.72 -15.84 -11.14
N TYR A 60 -24.47 -14.68 -11.74
CA TYR A 60 -25.38 -13.98 -12.63
C TYR A 60 -24.58 -13.42 -13.80
N ASP A 61 -25.19 -13.40 -14.98
CA ASP A 61 -24.79 -12.58 -16.13
C ASP A 61 -25.82 -11.45 -16.28
#